data_AF-A0A7V6FE13-F1
#
_entry.id   AF-A0A7V6FE13-F1
#
_cell.length_a   1.000
_cell.length_b   1.000
_cell.length_c   1.000
_cell.angle_alpha   90.00
_cell.angle_beta   90.00
_cell.angle_gamma   90.00
#
_symmetry.space_group_name_H-M   'P 1'
#
loop_
_entity.id
_entity.type
_entity.pdbx_description
1 polymer ?
#
loop_
_entity_poly.entity_id
_entity_poly.type
_entity_poly.pdbx_seq_one_letter_code
_entity_poly.pdbx_strand_id
1 'polypeptide(L)'
;SQGKDTTIGHWELAGLQIDRPLPTYPEGFPIEVMDAFHEAIGGESLVNKPYSGTEIIAEYGEEHMRTGKPIVYTSNDSVFQIAAHEEIIPIKKLYEMSQQARAILKDEHAVARVIARPFVGEPGNFTRTANRKDFSLDPFEETILDQLKAAGYDVISVGKIEDIYNGHGITAGNHIDSNLDGILQTIELMKQPFEGLLFTNLVDFDAKYGHRRNPAGYAAALKEFDDHLPQIIDAMEMEDILILTADHGNDPTFQGTDHTREAVPILIYGKQRPAKELGDHHGFYALAATLADYFVVKGTGRGESLL
;
A
#
# COMPACT_ATOMS: atom_id res chain seq x y z
N SER A 1 5.12 15.70 -2.06
CA SER A 1 3.66 15.68 -2.35
C SER A 1 2.81 16.19 -1.20
N GLN A 2 1.58 16.64 -1.47
CA GLN A 2 0.57 17.05 -0.49
C GLN A 2 -0.25 15.82 -0.07
N GLY A 3 0.04 15.26 1.10
CA GLY A 3 -0.58 14.03 1.59
C GLY A 3 0.46 13.12 2.24
N LYS A 4 0.04 12.32 3.23
CA LYS A 4 0.90 11.50 4.08
C LYS A 4 0.47 10.03 4.10
N ASP A 5 -0.34 9.62 3.14
CA ASP A 5 -0.75 8.25 2.95
C ASP A 5 0.30 7.44 2.18
N THR A 6 0.27 6.13 2.35
CA THR A 6 1.19 5.18 1.73
C THR A 6 1.23 5.30 0.21
N THR A 7 0.08 5.48 -0.45
CA THR A 7 0.02 5.57 -1.91
C THR A 7 0.76 6.80 -2.42
N ILE A 8 0.52 7.97 -1.81
CA ILE A 8 1.22 9.21 -2.16
C ILE A 8 2.73 9.10 -1.91
N GLY A 9 3.15 8.57 -0.75
CA GLY A 9 4.57 8.41 -0.41
C GLY A 9 5.29 7.50 -1.40
N HIS A 10 4.72 6.34 -1.70
CA HIS A 10 5.27 5.40 -2.68
C HIS A 10 5.28 5.98 -4.10
N TRP A 11 4.20 6.59 -4.55
CA TRP A 11 4.18 7.21 -5.88
C TRP A 11 5.23 8.33 -6.01
N GLU A 12 5.50 9.06 -4.93
CA GLU A 12 6.60 10.02 -4.90
C GLU A 12 7.97 9.34 -4.96
N LEU A 13 8.18 8.23 -4.24
CA LEU A 13 9.38 7.38 -4.37
C LEU A 13 9.59 6.87 -5.80
N ALA A 14 8.51 6.66 -6.55
CA ALA A 14 8.53 6.24 -7.94
C ALA A 14 8.54 7.39 -8.96
N GLY A 15 8.72 8.64 -8.50
CA GLY A 15 9.01 9.79 -9.34
C GLY A 15 7.81 10.67 -9.70
N LEU A 16 6.67 10.48 -9.03
CA LEU A 16 5.48 11.31 -9.21
C LEU A 16 5.43 12.45 -8.19
N GLN A 17 4.67 13.51 -8.49
CA GLN A 17 4.36 14.55 -7.53
C GLN A 17 2.85 14.70 -7.43
N ILE A 18 2.32 14.51 -6.23
CA ILE A 18 0.90 14.61 -5.96
C ILE A 18 0.63 15.94 -5.26
N ASP A 19 -0.15 16.82 -5.90
CA ASP A 19 -0.43 18.16 -5.38
C ASP A 19 -1.67 18.21 -4.47
N ARG A 20 -2.42 17.11 -4.35
CA ARG A 20 -3.61 17.02 -3.48
C ARG A 20 -3.63 15.72 -2.69
N PRO A 21 -3.97 15.76 -1.39
CA PRO A 21 -4.08 14.54 -0.60
C PRO A 21 -5.23 13.67 -1.10
N LEU A 22 -5.12 12.36 -0.87
CA LEU A 22 -6.24 11.46 -1.12
C LEU A 22 -7.37 11.72 -0.10
N PRO A 23 -8.64 11.66 -0.53
CA PRO A 23 -9.77 12.00 0.34
C PRO A 23 -9.96 10.94 1.42
N THR A 24 -10.27 11.39 2.63
CA THR A 24 -10.72 10.55 3.75
C THR A 24 -12.11 10.96 4.19
N TYR A 25 -12.83 10.06 4.86
CA TYR A 25 -14.27 10.21 5.13
C TYR A 25 -14.61 9.93 6.60
N PRO A 26 -14.17 10.79 7.55
CA PRO A 26 -14.36 10.57 8.99
C PRO A 26 -15.84 10.54 9.42
N GLU A 27 -16.74 11.10 8.61
CA GLU A 27 -18.19 11.07 8.86
C GLU A 27 -18.95 10.13 7.89
N GLY A 28 -18.22 9.28 7.16
CA GLY A 28 -18.76 8.48 6.06
C GLY A 28 -18.72 9.18 4.71
N PHE A 29 -19.00 8.42 3.66
CA PHE A 29 -19.06 8.93 2.29
C PHE A 29 -20.28 9.85 2.13
N PRO A 30 -20.17 10.93 1.34
CA PRO A 30 -21.27 11.86 1.16
C PRO A 30 -22.39 11.22 0.32
N ILE A 31 -23.58 11.83 0.38
CA ILE A 31 -24.80 11.24 -0.17
C ILE A 31 -24.69 11.01 -1.68
N GLU A 32 -24.04 11.90 -2.41
CA GLU A 32 -23.82 11.77 -3.86
C GLU A 32 -22.99 10.54 -4.24
N VAL A 33 -22.00 10.16 -3.42
CA VAL A 33 -21.20 8.95 -3.63
C VAL A 33 -22.04 7.70 -3.33
N MET A 34 -22.82 7.74 -2.25
CA MET A 34 -23.63 6.61 -1.83
C MET A 34 -24.83 6.37 -2.75
N ASP A 35 -25.50 7.43 -3.20
CA ASP A 35 -26.62 7.36 -4.15
C ASP A 35 -26.14 6.77 -5.49
N ALA A 36 -24.99 7.24 -6.01
CA ALA A 36 -24.41 6.70 -7.23
C ALA A 36 -24.03 5.21 -7.07
N PHE A 37 -23.49 4.84 -5.90
CA PHE A 37 -23.16 3.45 -5.60
C PHE A 37 -24.42 2.58 -5.51
N HIS A 38 -25.47 3.04 -4.81
CA HIS A 38 -26.74 2.33 -4.67
C HIS A 38 -27.45 2.14 -6.01
N GLU A 39 -27.44 3.15 -6.86
CA GLU A 39 -27.93 3.06 -8.23
C GLU A 39 -27.15 2.00 -9.03
N ALA A 40 -25.81 2.02 -8.97
CA ALA A 40 -24.97 1.10 -9.71
C ALA A 40 -25.15 -0.37 -9.28
N ILE A 41 -25.33 -0.64 -7.98
CA ILE A 41 -25.53 -1.99 -7.47
C ILE A 41 -27.00 -2.46 -7.53
N GLY A 42 -27.94 -1.55 -7.82
CA GLY A 42 -29.37 -1.83 -7.87
C GLY A 42 -30.02 -2.06 -6.50
N GLY A 43 -29.53 -1.39 -5.44
CA GLY A 43 -30.01 -1.56 -4.07
C GLY A 43 -29.25 -0.72 -3.04
N GLU A 44 -29.72 -0.71 -1.80
CA GLU A 44 -29.09 0.06 -0.71
C GLU A 44 -27.98 -0.73 0.01
N SER A 45 -27.10 -0.02 0.71
CA SER A 45 -26.10 -0.59 1.62
C SER A 45 -26.43 -0.31 3.10
N LEU A 46 -25.76 -1.02 3.99
CA LEU A 46 -25.76 -0.75 5.42
C LEU A 46 -24.60 0.19 5.82
N VAL A 47 -24.81 0.96 6.89
CA VAL A 47 -23.82 1.76 7.66
C VAL A 47 -23.32 3.07 7.02
N ASN A 48 -22.31 3.03 6.16
CA ASN A 48 -21.57 4.21 5.66
C ASN A 48 -20.91 5.09 6.76
N LYS A 49 -19.94 4.53 7.51
CA LYS A 49 -19.14 5.26 8.52
C LYS A 49 -17.73 4.67 8.65
N PRO A 50 -16.76 5.36 9.28
CA PRO A 50 -15.52 4.72 9.71
C PRO A 50 -15.80 3.60 10.69
N TYR A 51 -15.20 2.42 10.48
CA TYR A 51 -15.40 1.26 11.34
C TYR A 51 -14.23 0.28 11.27
N SER A 52 -14.01 -0.45 12.36
CA SER A 52 -13.19 -1.66 12.32
C SER A 52 -13.92 -2.74 11.51
N GLY A 53 -13.20 -3.38 10.58
CA GLY A 53 -13.78 -4.43 9.76
C GLY A 53 -14.28 -5.64 10.56
N THR A 54 -13.66 -5.93 11.71
CA THR A 54 -14.13 -7.03 12.57
C THR A 54 -15.39 -6.63 13.34
N GLU A 55 -15.44 -5.40 13.85
CA GLU A 55 -16.57 -4.91 14.65
C GLU A 55 -17.81 -4.71 13.79
N ILE A 56 -17.68 -4.12 12.59
CA ILE A 56 -18.82 -3.87 11.72
C ILE A 56 -19.46 -5.16 11.21
N ILE A 57 -18.66 -6.19 10.95
CA ILE A 57 -19.16 -7.50 10.54
C ILE A 57 -19.85 -8.19 11.73
N ALA A 58 -19.29 -8.08 12.94
CA ALA A 58 -19.92 -8.64 14.13
C ALA A 58 -21.28 -7.97 14.43
N GLU A 59 -21.40 -6.67 14.22
CA GLU A 59 -22.60 -5.89 14.52
C GLU A 59 -23.67 -5.95 13.42
N TYR A 60 -23.27 -5.83 12.14
CA TYR A 60 -24.20 -5.73 11.01
C TYR A 60 -24.26 -7.00 10.14
N GLY A 61 -23.46 -8.03 10.45
CA GLY A 61 -23.42 -9.27 9.66
C GLY A 61 -24.76 -10.01 9.64
N GLU A 62 -25.47 -10.09 10.77
CA GLU A 62 -26.80 -10.70 10.84
C GLU A 62 -27.83 -9.91 10.01
N GLU A 63 -27.81 -8.59 10.08
CA GLU A 63 -28.70 -7.74 9.29
C GLU A 63 -28.39 -7.84 7.79
N HIS A 64 -27.10 -7.88 7.42
CA HIS A 64 -26.67 -8.16 6.05
C HIS A 64 -27.25 -9.48 5.55
N MET A 65 -27.11 -10.56 6.33
CA MET A 65 -27.63 -11.87 5.93
C MET A 65 -29.15 -11.88 5.79
N ARG A 66 -29.87 -11.15 6.65
CA ARG A 66 -31.34 -11.05 6.61
C ARG A 66 -31.84 -10.21 5.41
N THR A 67 -31.12 -9.15 5.05
CA THR A 67 -31.59 -8.16 4.07
C THR A 67 -30.98 -8.29 2.68
N GLY A 68 -29.81 -8.94 2.57
CA GLY A 68 -29.02 -8.98 1.35
C GLY A 68 -28.29 -7.68 1.00
N LYS A 69 -28.39 -6.63 1.83
CA LYS A 69 -27.72 -5.33 1.59
C LYS A 69 -26.24 -5.41 1.94
N PRO A 70 -25.30 -5.06 1.05
CA PRO A 70 -23.87 -5.05 1.40
C PRO A 70 -23.58 -4.04 2.53
N ILE A 71 -22.54 -4.28 3.31
CA ILE A 71 -22.09 -3.36 4.36
C ILE A 71 -21.00 -2.45 3.79
N VAL A 72 -21.19 -1.13 3.83
CA VAL A 72 -20.20 -0.15 3.36
C VAL A 72 -19.58 0.60 4.53
N TYR A 73 -18.25 0.70 4.54
CA TYR A 73 -17.51 1.41 5.58
C TYR A 73 -16.15 1.92 5.09
N THR A 74 -15.52 2.78 5.88
CA THR A 74 -14.17 3.33 5.64
C THR A 74 -13.26 3.09 6.86
N SER A 75 -11.97 3.42 6.75
CA SER A 75 -11.06 3.56 7.88
C SER A 75 -10.59 5.01 8.00
N ASN A 76 -9.54 5.25 8.79
CA ASN A 76 -8.80 6.51 8.79
C ASN A 76 -8.05 6.76 7.47
N ASP A 77 -7.80 5.68 6.71
CA ASP A 77 -7.14 5.76 5.42
C ASP A 77 -8.14 6.09 4.31
N SER A 78 -7.60 6.46 3.15
CA SER A 78 -8.39 6.70 1.95
C SER A 78 -8.87 5.39 1.31
N VAL A 79 -9.91 4.76 1.88
CA VAL A 79 -10.44 3.46 1.41
C VAL A 79 -11.96 3.37 1.42
N PHE A 80 -12.54 2.72 0.42
CA PHE A 80 -13.96 2.34 0.39
C PHE A 80 -14.07 0.82 0.54
N GLN A 81 -14.68 0.33 1.61
CA GLN A 81 -14.74 -1.11 1.90
C GLN A 81 -16.17 -1.64 1.78
N ILE A 82 -16.32 -2.78 1.12
CA ILE A 82 -17.61 -3.46 0.94
C ILE A 82 -17.50 -4.84 1.58
N ALA A 83 -18.21 -5.08 2.68
CA ALA A 83 -18.29 -6.39 3.31
C ALA A 83 -19.61 -7.09 2.95
N ALA A 84 -19.51 -8.39 2.67
CA ALA A 84 -20.66 -9.23 2.41
C ALA A 84 -20.37 -10.71 2.74
N HIS A 85 -21.40 -11.40 3.22
CA HIS A 85 -21.36 -12.83 3.48
C HIS A 85 -21.37 -13.58 2.15
N GLU A 86 -20.43 -14.51 1.94
CA GLU A 86 -20.22 -15.15 0.63
C GLU A 86 -21.44 -15.95 0.14
N GLU A 87 -22.27 -16.48 1.05
CA GLU A 87 -23.50 -17.20 0.70
C GLU A 87 -24.67 -16.27 0.34
N ILE A 88 -24.59 -14.99 0.69
CA ILE A 88 -25.66 -14.00 0.48
C ILE A 88 -25.35 -13.16 -0.76
N ILE A 89 -24.12 -12.63 -0.85
CA ILE A 89 -23.60 -11.98 -2.05
C ILE A 89 -22.39 -12.80 -2.52
N PRO A 90 -22.53 -13.60 -3.59
CA PRO A 90 -21.42 -14.39 -4.12
C PRO A 90 -20.21 -13.51 -4.45
N ILE A 91 -19.00 -14.05 -4.24
CA ILE A 91 -17.73 -13.33 -4.42
C ILE A 91 -17.66 -12.56 -5.75
N LYS A 92 -18.08 -13.19 -6.85
CA LYS A 92 -18.09 -12.54 -8.18
C LYS A 92 -18.92 -11.26 -8.17
N LYS A 93 -20.09 -11.27 -7.53
CA LYS A 93 -20.97 -10.11 -7.44
C LYS A 93 -20.37 -9.04 -6.52
N LEU A 94 -19.73 -9.44 -5.42
CA LEU A 94 -19.01 -8.51 -4.54
C LEU A 94 -17.89 -7.78 -5.31
N TYR A 95 -17.14 -8.50 -6.15
CA TYR A 95 -16.11 -7.89 -7.00
C TYR A 95 -16.70 -6.95 -8.05
N GLU A 96 -17.81 -7.30 -8.69
CA GLU A 96 -18.53 -6.39 -9.60
C GLU A 96 -18.95 -5.10 -8.87
N MET A 97 -19.49 -5.20 -7.65
CA MET A 97 -19.84 -4.01 -6.84
C MET A 97 -18.60 -3.16 -6.52
N SER A 98 -17.48 -3.78 -6.16
CA SER A 98 -16.23 -3.05 -5.91
C SER A 98 -15.69 -2.35 -7.15
N GLN A 99 -15.80 -2.96 -8.33
CA GLN A 99 -15.42 -2.32 -9.60
C GLN A 99 -16.33 -1.13 -9.93
N GLN A 100 -17.63 -1.26 -9.70
CA GLN A 100 -18.58 -0.17 -9.86
C GLN A 100 -18.26 1.00 -8.90
N ALA A 101 -18.02 0.71 -7.62
CA ALA A 101 -17.58 1.71 -6.64
C ALA A 101 -16.28 2.39 -7.09
N ARG A 102 -15.28 1.63 -7.59
CA ARG A 102 -14.03 2.21 -8.10
C ARG A 102 -14.27 3.16 -9.26
N ALA A 103 -15.20 2.86 -10.16
CA ALA A 103 -15.55 3.70 -11.30
C ALA A 103 -16.30 4.99 -10.91
N ILE A 104 -16.97 5.00 -9.76
CA ILE A 104 -17.66 6.15 -9.16
C ILE A 104 -16.67 7.05 -8.42
N LEU A 105 -15.77 6.44 -7.64
CA LEU A 105 -14.79 7.13 -6.80
C LEU A 105 -13.65 7.69 -7.64
N LYS A 106 -13.89 8.83 -8.28
CA LYS A 106 -12.96 9.56 -9.15
C LYS A 106 -12.81 11.00 -8.69
N ASP A 107 -11.83 11.71 -9.26
CA ASP A 107 -11.58 13.13 -9.02
C ASP A 107 -11.46 13.43 -7.52
N GLU A 108 -12.34 14.29 -6.97
CA GLU A 108 -12.35 14.64 -5.55
C GLU A 108 -12.69 13.46 -4.62
N HIS A 109 -13.31 12.41 -5.16
CA HIS A 109 -13.65 11.18 -4.44
C HIS A 109 -12.69 10.03 -4.73
N ALA A 110 -11.55 10.27 -5.41
CA ALA A 110 -10.58 9.25 -5.76
C ALA A 110 -9.86 8.67 -4.54
N VAL A 111 -10.50 7.75 -3.83
CA VAL A 111 -9.87 7.04 -2.72
C VAL A 111 -8.70 6.19 -3.21
N ALA A 112 -7.73 5.90 -2.34
CA ALA A 112 -6.59 5.04 -2.69
C ALA A 112 -7.03 3.66 -3.16
N ARG A 113 -7.95 3.02 -2.42
CA ARG A 113 -8.39 1.65 -2.70
C ARG A 113 -9.88 1.44 -2.45
N VAL A 114 -10.53 0.67 -3.31
CA VAL A 114 -11.80 0.01 -3.00
C VAL A 114 -11.50 -1.44 -2.60
N ILE A 115 -12.06 -1.93 -1.50
CA ILE A 115 -11.70 -3.25 -0.94
C ILE A 115 -12.93 -4.12 -0.77
N ALA A 116 -12.96 -5.25 -1.46
CA ALA A 116 -13.90 -6.34 -1.22
C ALA A 116 -13.49 -7.09 0.05
N ARG A 117 -14.43 -7.20 1.01
CA ARG A 117 -14.25 -7.83 2.32
C ARG A 117 -15.24 -8.98 2.51
N PRO A 118 -15.09 -10.09 1.78
CA PRO A 118 -15.94 -11.25 1.98
C PRO A 118 -15.75 -11.84 3.38
N PHE A 119 -16.85 -12.35 3.94
CA PHE A 119 -16.83 -13.08 5.20
C PHE A 119 -17.76 -14.29 5.16
N VAL A 120 -17.55 -15.21 6.11
CA VAL A 120 -18.34 -16.43 6.31
C VAL A 120 -18.66 -16.62 7.78
N GLY A 121 -19.57 -17.53 8.09
CA GLY A 121 -19.91 -17.93 9.45
C GLY A 121 -21.35 -17.59 9.79
N GLU A 122 -21.65 -17.53 11.08
CA GLU A 122 -23.01 -17.32 11.58
C GLU A 122 -23.04 -16.13 12.55
N PRO A 123 -24.21 -15.54 12.85
CA PRO A 123 -24.33 -14.48 13.86
C PRO A 123 -23.60 -14.84 15.16
N GLY A 124 -22.71 -13.94 15.60
CA GLY A 124 -21.84 -14.13 16.76
C GLY A 124 -20.50 -14.85 16.48
N ASN A 125 -20.28 -15.40 15.28
CA ASN A 125 -19.04 -16.05 14.89
C ASN A 125 -18.72 -15.86 13.39
N PHE A 126 -18.59 -14.61 12.95
CA PHE A 126 -18.17 -14.29 11.59
C PHE A 126 -16.65 -14.22 11.45
N THR A 127 -16.15 -14.65 10.29
CA THR A 127 -14.73 -14.63 9.94
C THR A 127 -14.53 -14.10 8.53
N ARG A 128 -13.64 -13.11 8.36
CA ARG A 128 -13.24 -12.62 7.03
C ARG A 128 -12.45 -13.68 6.29
N THR A 129 -12.66 -13.83 4.99
CA THR A 129 -11.98 -14.85 4.19
C THR A 129 -10.73 -14.30 3.49
N ALA A 130 -9.93 -15.21 2.94
CA ALA A 130 -8.79 -14.88 2.09
C ALA A 130 -9.20 -14.34 0.70
N ASN A 131 -10.49 -14.39 0.34
CA ASN A 131 -11.02 -13.91 -0.94
C ASN A 131 -11.10 -12.36 -1.02
N ARG A 132 -10.42 -11.66 -0.10
CA ARG A 132 -10.21 -10.22 -0.16
C ARG A 132 -9.65 -9.83 -1.52
N LYS A 133 -10.17 -8.74 -2.09
CA LYS A 133 -9.61 -8.15 -3.30
C LYS A 133 -9.59 -6.63 -3.19
N ASP A 134 -8.46 -6.04 -3.52
CA ASP A 134 -8.27 -4.59 -3.52
C ASP A 134 -8.32 -4.10 -4.98
N PHE A 135 -8.96 -2.95 -5.19
CA PHE A 135 -9.08 -2.25 -6.46
C PHE A 135 -8.46 -0.87 -6.28
N SER A 136 -7.16 -0.81 -6.52
CA SER A 136 -6.34 0.37 -6.29
C SER A 136 -6.53 1.42 -7.37
N LEU A 137 -6.22 2.66 -7.02
CA LEU A 137 -6.07 3.74 -7.98
C LEU A 137 -4.83 3.50 -8.85
N ASP A 138 -4.93 3.77 -10.15
CA ASP A 138 -3.78 3.75 -11.04
C ASP A 138 -2.88 4.96 -10.79
N PRO A 139 -1.55 4.82 -10.85
CA PRO A 139 -0.66 5.96 -10.99
C PRO A 139 -1.11 6.87 -12.14
N PHE A 140 -1.14 8.19 -11.92
CA PHE A 140 -1.68 9.16 -12.90
C PHE A 140 -0.72 9.48 -14.05
N GLU A 141 0.55 9.11 -13.91
CA GLU A 141 1.63 9.25 -14.89
C GLU A 141 2.52 8.01 -14.82
N GLU A 142 3.30 7.75 -15.89
CA GLU A 142 4.31 6.69 -15.90
C GLU A 142 5.34 6.91 -14.79
N THR A 143 5.57 5.87 -14.00
CA THR A 143 6.54 5.86 -12.91
C THR A 143 7.92 5.39 -13.38
N ILE A 144 8.94 5.50 -12.52
CA ILE A 144 10.24 4.86 -12.80
C ILE A 144 10.12 3.34 -12.98
N LEU A 145 9.14 2.69 -12.33
CA LEU A 145 8.90 1.26 -12.48
C LEU A 145 8.47 0.93 -13.92
N ASP A 146 7.62 1.77 -14.51
CA ASP A 146 7.19 1.63 -15.90
C ASP A 146 8.36 1.81 -16.87
N GLN A 147 9.25 2.77 -16.59
CA GLN A 147 10.44 3.01 -17.43
C GLN A 147 11.42 1.83 -17.36
N LEU A 148 11.65 1.25 -16.18
CA LEU A 148 12.49 0.06 -16.01
C LEU A 148 11.93 -1.14 -16.78
N LYS A 149 10.64 -1.42 -16.59
CA LYS A 149 9.94 -2.49 -17.31
C LYS A 149 9.99 -2.29 -18.83
N ALA A 150 9.77 -1.06 -19.31
CA ALA A 150 9.82 -0.75 -20.74
C ALA A 150 11.23 -0.90 -21.32
N ALA A 151 12.28 -0.69 -20.52
CA ALA A 151 13.67 -0.93 -20.88
C ALA A 151 14.08 -2.42 -20.83
N GLY A 152 13.19 -3.30 -20.37
CA GLY A 152 13.42 -4.75 -20.29
C GLY A 152 14.03 -5.23 -18.97
N TYR A 153 14.11 -4.37 -17.96
CA TYR A 153 14.54 -4.75 -16.62
C TYR A 153 13.44 -5.46 -15.84
N ASP A 154 13.83 -6.35 -14.95
CA ASP A 154 12.94 -6.95 -13.97
C ASP A 154 12.52 -5.90 -12.93
N VAL A 155 11.24 -5.91 -12.57
CA VAL A 155 10.69 -5.12 -11.46
C VAL A 155 9.91 -6.08 -10.58
N ILE A 156 10.66 -6.71 -9.67
CA ILE A 156 10.15 -7.74 -8.77
C ILE A 156 9.69 -7.04 -7.50
N SER A 157 8.45 -7.30 -7.12
CA SER A 157 7.83 -6.66 -5.96
C SER A 157 7.60 -7.66 -4.83
N VAL A 158 7.78 -7.21 -3.60
CA VAL A 158 7.55 -7.98 -2.37
C VAL A 158 6.64 -7.19 -1.44
N GLY A 159 5.61 -7.84 -0.93
CA GLY A 159 4.62 -7.28 -0.02
C GLY A 159 3.53 -6.50 -0.75
N LYS A 160 3.34 -5.23 -0.36
CA LYS A 160 2.22 -4.39 -0.83
C LYS A 160 2.53 -3.56 -2.08
N ILE A 161 3.75 -3.66 -2.62
CA ILE A 161 4.19 -2.84 -3.76
C ILE A 161 3.28 -3.03 -4.98
N GLU A 162 2.99 -4.26 -5.42
CA GLU A 162 2.08 -4.50 -6.56
C GLU A 162 0.70 -3.87 -6.34
N ASP A 163 0.12 -4.02 -5.14
CA ASP A 163 -1.17 -3.42 -4.78
C ASP A 163 -1.12 -1.88 -4.81
N ILE A 164 -0.02 -1.27 -4.36
CA ILE A 164 0.17 0.20 -4.28
C ILE A 164 0.26 0.83 -5.67
N TYR A 165 0.89 0.14 -6.63
CA TYR A 165 1.02 0.60 -8.02
C TYR A 165 -0.03 0.00 -8.96
N ASN A 166 -1.00 -0.76 -8.44
CA ASN A 166 -1.99 -1.50 -9.24
C ASN A 166 -1.34 -2.32 -10.38
N GLY A 167 -0.17 -2.91 -10.13
CA GLY A 167 0.61 -3.69 -11.11
C GLY A 167 1.34 -2.88 -12.19
N HIS A 168 1.25 -1.54 -12.20
CA HIS A 168 2.01 -0.69 -13.14
C HIS A 168 3.50 -0.83 -12.88
N GLY A 169 4.27 -0.96 -13.96
CA GLY A 169 5.71 -1.21 -13.90
C GLY A 169 6.15 -2.56 -13.32
N ILE A 170 5.26 -3.38 -12.75
CA ILE A 170 5.65 -4.64 -12.10
C ILE A 170 5.81 -5.77 -13.13
N THR A 171 6.87 -6.57 -13.00
CA THR A 171 7.09 -7.80 -13.80
C THR A 171 6.76 -9.07 -13.02
N ALA A 172 6.96 -9.06 -11.70
CA ALA A 172 6.59 -10.16 -10.79
C ALA A 172 6.14 -9.65 -9.41
N GLY A 173 5.08 -10.24 -8.86
CA GLY A 173 4.52 -9.92 -7.55
C GLY A 173 4.64 -11.06 -6.54
N ASN A 174 5.11 -10.76 -5.33
CA ASN A 174 5.24 -11.70 -4.22
C ASN A 174 4.55 -11.13 -2.99
N HIS A 175 3.49 -11.77 -2.52
CA HIS A 175 2.78 -11.35 -1.31
C HIS A 175 3.44 -11.92 -0.05
N ILE A 176 3.27 -11.20 1.06
CA ILE A 176 3.86 -11.55 2.36
C ILE A 176 2.79 -11.51 3.46
N ASP A 177 2.97 -12.37 4.47
CA ASP A 177 2.08 -12.42 5.64
C ASP A 177 2.58 -11.55 6.82
N SER A 178 3.88 -11.26 6.85
CA SER A 178 4.54 -10.49 7.90
C SER A 178 5.85 -9.86 7.41
N ASN A 179 6.43 -8.96 8.21
CA ASN A 179 7.74 -8.40 7.91
C ASN A 179 8.83 -9.48 7.84
N LEU A 180 8.86 -10.44 8.77
CA LEU A 180 9.83 -11.53 8.74
C LEU A 180 9.73 -12.35 7.44
N ASP A 181 8.51 -12.70 7.02
CA ASP A 181 8.27 -13.38 5.75
C ASP A 181 8.78 -12.55 4.57
N GLY A 182 8.48 -11.25 4.51
CA GLY A 182 8.99 -10.37 3.46
C GLY A 182 10.51 -10.22 3.44
N ILE A 183 11.16 -10.18 4.61
CA ILE A 183 12.62 -10.15 4.73
C ILE A 183 13.22 -11.44 4.16
N LEU A 184 12.70 -12.61 4.57
CA LEU A 184 13.20 -13.90 4.13
C LEU A 184 12.97 -14.13 2.63
N GLN A 185 11.80 -13.74 2.10
CA GLN A 185 11.52 -13.78 0.67
C GLN A 185 12.44 -12.85 -0.12
N THR A 186 12.71 -11.64 0.38
CA THR A 186 13.65 -10.70 -0.26
C THR A 186 15.04 -11.33 -0.37
N ILE A 187 15.55 -11.91 0.72
CA ILE A 187 16.86 -12.59 0.74
C ILE A 187 16.89 -13.77 -0.23
N GLU A 188 15.79 -14.51 -0.37
CA GLU A 188 15.73 -15.64 -1.31
C GLU A 188 15.68 -15.19 -2.77
N LEU A 189 14.92 -14.13 -3.07
CA LEU A 189 14.86 -13.55 -4.40
C LEU A 189 16.20 -12.94 -4.83
N MET A 190 16.96 -12.34 -3.89
CA MET A 190 18.31 -11.83 -4.15
C MET A 190 19.30 -12.92 -4.62
N LYS A 191 19.07 -14.19 -4.25
CA LYS A 191 19.93 -15.31 -4.68
C LYS A 191 19.56 -15.84 -6.06
N GLN A 192 18.43 -15.41 -6.62
CA GLN A 192 18.00 -15.81 -7.95
C GLN A 192 18.54 -14.84 -9.00
N PRO A 193 18.84 -15.30 -10.21
CA PRO A 193 19.30 -14.41 -11.26
C PRO A 193 18.15 -13.50 -11.73
N PHE A 194 18.34 -12.19 -11.61
CA PHE A 194 17.52 -11.15 -12.22
C PHE A 194 18.37 -9.93 -12.55
N GLU A 195 17.92 -9.09 -13.46
CA GLU A 195 18.57 -7.81 -13.77
C GLU A 195 17.52 -6.70 -13.68
N GLY A 196 17.57 -5.91 -12.61
CA GLY A 196 16.60 -4.84 -12.40
C GLY A 196 16.40 -4.48 -10.92
N LEU A 197 15.16 -4.20 -10.55
CA LEU A 197 14.76 -3.71 -9.23
C LEU A 197 14.00 -4.79 -8.45
N LEU A 198 14.48 -5.12 -7.25
CA LEU A 198 13.72 -5.82 -6.22
C LEU A 198 13.19 -4.81 -5.20
N PHE A 199 11.88 -4.57 -5.19
CA PHE A 199 11.23 -3.56 -4.36
C PHE A 199 10.36 -4.20 -3.27
N THR A 200 10.78 -4.08 -2.03
CA THR A 200 10.11 -4.66 -0.85
C THR A 200 9.42 -3.58 -0.01
N ASN A 201 8.16 -3.82 0.37
CA ASN A 201 7.45 -3.05 1.40
C ASN A 201 7.19 -3.93 2.63
N LEU A 202 7.67 -3.47 3.80
CA LEU A 202 7.52 -4.14 5.10
C LEU A 202 6.45 -3.43 5.95
N VAL A 203 5.19 -3.81 5.74
CA VAL A 203 4.00 -3.07 6.22
C VAL A 203 3.72 -3.17 7.73
N ASP A 204 4.30 -4.14 8.45
CA ASP A 204 3.91 -4.37 9.86
C ASP A 204 4.26 -3.19 10.77
N PHE A 205 5.33 -2.44 10.46
CA PHE A 205 5.70 -1.20 11.16
C PHE A 205 4.51 -0.26 11.28
N ASP A 206 3.79 -0.08 10.17
CA ASP A 206 2.63 0.78 10.07
C ASP A 206 1.36 0.11 10.62
N ALA A 207 1.00 -1.05 10.05
CA ALA A 207 -0.31 -1.68 10.27
C ALA A 207 -0.45 -2.36 11.64
N LYS A 208 0.64 -2.89 12.21
CA LYS A 208 0.61 -3.62 13.50
C LYS A 208 1.08 -2.76 14.66
N TYR A 209 1.91 -1.73 14.44
CA TYR A 209 2.55 -0.98 15.52
C TYR A 209 2.27 0.53 15.50
N GLY A 210 2.44 1.21 14.37
CA GLY A 210 2.24 2.66 14.21
C GLY A 210 0.81 3.08 14.52
N HIS A 211 -0.16 2.63 13.72
CA HIS A 211 -1.59 2.96 13.91
C HIS A 211 -2.13 2.51 15.27
N ARG A 212 -1.54 1.47 15.87
CA ARG A 212 -1.94 0.91 17.18
C ARG A 212 -1.23 1.60 18.35
N ARG A 213 -0.38 2.60 18.08
CA ARG A 213 0.40 3.33 19.08
C ARG A 213 1.10 2.39 20.06
N ASN A 214 1.87 1.45 19.50
CA ASN A 214 2.61 0.44 20.26
C ASN A 214 4.13 0.62 20.08
N PRO A 215 4.78 1.51 20.88
CA PRO A 215 6.21 1.79 20.76
C PRO A 215 7.09 0.56 20.99
N ALA A 216 6.75 -0.28 21.97
CA ALA A 216 7.53 -1.46 22.31
C ALA A 216 7.53 -2.49 21.16
N GLY A 217 6.36 -2.72 20.55
CA GLY A 217 6.24 -3.59 19.37
C GLY A 217 6.96 -3.01 18.16
N TYR A 218 6.86 -1.70 17.93
CA TYR A 218 7.57 -1.02 16.83
C TYR A 218 9.09 -1.19 16.99
N ALA A 219 9.64 -0.91 18.17
CA ALA A 219 11.06 -1.07 18.46
C ALA A 219 11.53 -2.52 18.29
N ALA A 220 10.74 -3.51 18.73
CA ALA A 220 11.05 -4.92 18.54
C ALA A 220 11.08 -5.32 17.06
N ALA A 221 10.12 -4.85 16.26
CA ALA A 221 10.09 -5.10 14.82
C ALA A 221 11.28 -4.45 14.10
N LEU A 222 11.70 -3.24 14.51
CA LEU A 222 12.88 -2.58 13.95
C LEU A 222 14.15 -3.39 14.24
N LYS A 223 14.26 -3.92 15.46
CA LYS A 223 15.37 -4.78 15.86
C LYS A 223 15.38 -6.11 15.08
N GLU A 224 14.23 -6.70 14.82
CA GLU A 224 14.11 -7.92 14.01
C GLU A 224 14.60 -7.67 12.57
N PHE A 225 14.23 -6.54 11.96
CA PHE A 225 14.76 -6.17 10.65
C PHE A 225 16.28 -5.97 10.67
N ASP A 226 16.80 -5.24 11.66
CA ASP A 226 18.23 -5.00 11.85
C ASP A 226 19.03 -6.30 12.00
N ASP A 227 18.49 -7.31 12.71
CA ASP A 227 19.13 -8.63 12.87
C ASP A 227 19.29 -9.41 11.57
N HIS A 228 18.46 -9.13 10.55
CA HIS A 228 18.56 -9.75 9.22
C HIS A 228 19.34 -8.92 8.21
N LEU A 229 19.65 -7.64 8.49
CA LEU A 229 20.39 -6.77 7.58
C LEU A 229 21.75 -7.34 7.15
N PRO A 230 22.55 -8.01 8.01
CA PRO A 230 23.78 -8.68 7.57
C PRO A 230 23.54 -9.73 6.48
N GLN A 231 22.43 -10.48 6.55
CA GLN A 231 22.11 -11.51 5.55
C GLN A 231 21.76 -10.90 4.20
N ILE A 232 21.07 -9.74 4.21
CA ILE A 232 20.79 -8.96 3.00
C ILE A 232 22.11 -8.49 2.38
N ILE A 233 23.00 -7.88 3.17
CA ILE A 233 24.30 -7.38 2.70
C ILE A 233 25.19 -8.51 2.16
N ASP A 234 25.20 -9.67 2.83
CA ASP A 234 25.97 -10.83 2.38
C ASP A 234 25.47 -11.37 1.03
N ALA A 235 24.16 -11.33 0.81
CA ALA A 235 23.51 -11.79 -0.43
C ALA A 235 23.69 -10.83 -1.63
N MET A 236 24.12 -9.59 -1.42
CA MET A 236 24.36 -8.63 -2.52
C MET A 236 25.56 -9.06 -3.39
N GLU A 237 25.48 -8.81 -4.68
CA GLU A 237 26.63 -8.87 -5.58
C GLU A 237 27.48 -7.58 -5.50
N MET A 238 28.60 -7.55 -6.21
CA MET A 238 29.56 -6.43 -6.12
C MET A 238 29.05 -5.11 -6.71
N GLU A 239 28.18 -5.19 -7.72
CA GLU A 239 27.62 -4.04 -8.41
C GLU A 239 26.29 -3.57 -7.80
N ASP A 240 25.67 -4.40 -6.95
CA ASP A 240 24.37 -4.11 -6.33
C ASP A 240 24.40 -2.87 -5.44
N ILE A 241 23.24 -2.21 -5.41
CA ILE A 241 22.94 -1.11 -4.50
C ILE A 241 21.71 -1.46 -3.66
N LEU A 242 21.84 -1.32 -2.34
CA LEU A 242 20.73 -1.40 -1.39
C LEU A 242 20.29 0.01 -1.01
N ILE A 243 18.99 0.29 -1.15
CA ILE A 243 18.36 1.54 -0.72
C ILE A 243 17.37 1.21 0.41
N LEU A 244 17.55 1.83 1.58
CA LEU A 244 16.60 1.75 2.70
C LEU A 244 15.97 3.12 2.92
N THR A 245 14.63 3.15 2.97
CA THR A 245 13.86 4.37 3.17
C THR A 245 12.47 4.08 3.74
N ALA A 246 11.65 5.11 3.92
CA ALA A 246 10.24 5.02 4.29
C ALA A 246 9.40 5.95 3.38
N ASP A 247 8.09 5.81 3.45
CA ASP A 247 7.11 6.55 2.65
C ASP A 247 6.36 7.63 3.46
N HIS A 248 6.40 7.55 4.78
CA HIS A 248 5.93 8.58 5.72
C HIS A 248 6.37 8.24 7.16
N GLY A 249 5.97 9.06 8.13
CA GLY A 249 6.05 8.73 9.55
C GLY A 249 4.77 8.06 10.06
N ASN A 250 4.88 7.29 11.13
CA ASN A 250 3.73 6.84 11.93
C ASN A 250 4.16 6.67 13.40
N ASP A 251 4.44 7.80 14.06
CA ASP A 251 4.96 7.84 15.43
C ASP A 251 4.04 7.09 16.42
N PRO A 252 4.48 5.97 17.02
CA PRO A 252 3.65 5.15 17.89
C PRO A 252 3.40 5.80 19.26
N THR A 253 3.97 6.97 19.54
CA THR A 253 3.74 7.75 20.76
C THR A 253 2.83 8.96 20.53
N PHE A 254 2.50 9.25 19.27
CA PHE A 254 1.67 10.39 18.91
C PHE A 254 0.19 10.15 19.26
N GLN A 255 -0.56 11.25 19.41
CA GLN A 255 -2.00 11.17 19.64
C GLN A 255 -2.78 10.72 18.39
N GLY A 256 -4.01 10.26 18.59
CA GLY A 256 -4.84 9.71 17.53
C GLY A 256 -4.24 8.42 16.94
N THR A 257 -4.65 8.06 15.73
CA THR A 257 -4.29 6.80 15.08
C THR A 257 -3.92 6.97 13.60
N ASP A 258 -3.66 8.20 13.17
CA ASP A 258 -3.29 8.54 11.79
C ASP A 258 -1.76 8.70 11.63
N HIS A 259 -1.26 8.68 10.40
CA HIS A 259 0.15 8.90 10.08
C HIS A 259 0.68 10.26 10.56
N THR A 260 1.99 10.38 10.67
CA THR A 260 2.70 11.61 11.03
C THR A 260 3.50 12.12 9.83
N ARG A 261 3.53 13.45 9.67
CA ARG A 261 4.26 14.10 8.57
C ARG A 261 5.71 14.31 8.97
N GLU A 262 6.57 13.37 8.59
CA GLU A 262 7.97 13.32 8.99
C GLU A 262 8.91 13.28 7.79
N ALA A 263 10.18 13.64 8.02
CA ALA A 263 11.24 13.28 7.09
C ALA A 263 11.50 11.77 7.16
N VAL A 264 11.88 11.16 6.05
CA VAL A 264 12.19 9.73 5.96
C VAL A 264 13.70 9.54 5.81
N PRO A 265 14.28 8.49 6.40
CA PRO A 265 15.70 8.21 6.22
C PRO A 265 15.98 7.79 4.77
N ILE A 266 17.17 8.08 4.27
CA ILE A 266 17.70 7.51 3.04
C ILE A 266 19.08 6.94 3.35
N LEU A 267 19.23 5.63 3.22
CA LEU A 267 20.51 4.95 3.32
C LEU A 267 20.75 4.23 1.99
N ILE A 268 21.89 4.54 1.35
CA ILE A 268 22.31 3.90 0.10
C ILE A 268 23.63 3.17 0.38
N TYR A 269 23.65 1.87 0.16
CA TYR A 269 24.79 1.01 0.41
C TYR A 269 25.19 0.23 -0.84
N GLY A 270 26.49 0.13 -1.09
CA GLY A 270 27.07 -0.77 -2.10
C GLY A 270 28.47 -1.22 -1.67
N LYS A 271 28.86 -2.47 -1.99
CA LYS A 271 30.07 -3.11 -1.44
C LYS A 271 31.39 -2.36 -1.71
N GLN A 272 31.47 -1.60 -2.81
CA GLN A 272 32.67 -0.84 -3.21
C GLN A 272 32.46 0.69 -3.22
N ARG A 273 31.43 1.19 -2.54
CA ARG A 273 31.14 2.63 -2.53
C ARG A 273 31.69 3.28 -1.26
N PRO A 274 32.43 4.41 -1.36
CA PRO A 274 32.86 5.13 -0.17
C PRO A 274 31.65 5.76 0.52
N ALA A 275 31.67 5.77 1.86
CA ALA A 275 30.64 6.47 2.62
C ALA A 275 30.71 7.98 2.34
N LYS A 276 29.55 8.58 2.06
CA LYS A 276 29.38 10.01 1.82
C LYS A 276 28.07 10.45 2.46
N GLU A 277 28.08 11.60 3.11
CA GLU A 277 26.86 12.25 3.55
C GLU A 277 26.11 12.81 2.34
N LEU A 278 24.86 12.40 2.15
CA LEU A 278 24.00 12.89 1.07
C LEU A 278 23.40 14.26 1.41
N GLY A 279 23.19 14.53 2.70
CA GLY A 279 22.51 15.73 3.18
C GLY A 279 20.99 15.60 3.08
N ASP A 280 20.31 16.72 3.25
CA ASP A 280 18.86 16.79 3.15
C ASP A 280 18.43 16.94 1.68
N HIS A 281 17.41 16.17 1.28
CA HIS A 281 16.85 16.21 -0.07
C HIS A 281 15.37 16.56 -0.06
N HIS A 282 14.95 17.36 -1.04
CA HIS A 282 13.56 17.72 -1.22
C HIS A 282 12.86 16.75 -2.17
N GLY A 283 11.85 16.06 -1.65
CA GLY A 283 10.99 15.15 -2.39
C GLY A 283 11.57 13.75 -2.54
N PHE A 284 10.72 12.72 -2.44
CA PHE A 284 11.16 11.32 -2.51
C PHE A 284 11.56 10.90 -3.93
N TYR A 285 11.12 11.66 -4.93
CA TYR A 285 11.43 11.45 -6.34
C TYR A 285 12.94 11.49 -6.66
N ALA A 286 13.79 11.96 -5.74
CA ALA A 286 15.25 11.84 -5.87
C ALA A 286 15.69 10.37 -5.99
N LEU A 287 15.00 9.44 -5.31
CA LEU A 287 15.28 8.01 -5.45
C LEU A 287 14.87 7.47 -6.82
N ALA A 288 13.75 7.93 -7.39
CA ALA A 288 13.40 7.62 -8.78
C ALA A 288 14.43 8.16 -9.78
N ALA A 289 14.94 9.37 -9.58
CA ALA A 289 16.02 9.93 -10.41
C ALA A 289 17.32 9.13 -10.28
N THR A 290 17.64 8.68 -9.06
CA THR A 290 18.81 7.82 -8.77
C THR A 290 18.69 6.48 -9.48
N LEU A 291 17.51 5.85 -9.46
CA LEU A 291 17.25 4.61 -10.20
C LEU A 291 17.36 4.83 -11.72
N ALA A 292 16.81 5.94 -12.24
CA ALA A 292 16.90 6.25 -13.66
C ALA A 292 18.35 6.40 -14.13
N ASP A 293 19.19 7.06 -13.34
CA ASP A 293 20.62 7.26 -13.61
C ASP A 293 21.38 5.93 -13.50
N TYR A 294 21.11 5.13 -12.46
CA TYR A 294 21.74 3.81 -12.26
C TYR A 294 21.50 2.86 -13.44
N PHE A 295 20.25 2.73 -13.89
CA PHE A 295 19.86 1.84 -14.97
C PHE A 295 20.01 2.48 -16.36
N VAL A 296 20.42 3.76 -16.44
CA VAL A 296 20.55 4.52 -17.69
C VAL A 296 19.26 4.49 -18.51
N VAL A 297 18.12 4.71 -17.84
CA VAL A 297 16.79 4.77 -18.45
C VAL A 297 16.24 6.19 -18.43
N LYS A 298 15.16 6.42 -19.18
CA LYS A 298 14.43 7.68 -19.12
C LYS A 298 13.86 7.87 -17.69
N GLY A 299 14.19 8.98 -17.04
CA GLY A 299 13.60 9.35 -15.75
C GLY A 299 12.20 9.97 -15.87
N THR A 300 11.55 10.22 -14.73
CA THR A 300 10.22 10.85 -14.68
C THR A 300 10.25 12.37 -14.87
N GLY A 301 11.44 12.97 -15.05
CA GLY A 301 11.63 14.41 -15.16
C GLY A 301 11.56 15.15 -13.82
N ARG A 302 11.52 14.43 -12.69
CA ARG A 302 11.51 14.98 -11.33
C ARG A 302 12.68 14.42 -10.53
N GLY A 303 13.23 15.25 -9.64
CA GLY A 303 14.34 14.88 -8.77
C GLY A 303 15.72 15.04 -9.37
N GLU A 304 16.71 15.03 -8.48
CA GLU A 304 18.12 14.98 -8.81
C GLU A 304 18.67 13.65 -8.31
N SER A 305 19.47 12.97 -9.15
CA SER A 305 20.12 11.70 -8.80
C SER A 305 21.06 11.89 -7.61
N LEU A 306 21.14 10.86 -6.76
CA LEU A 306 22.01 10.82 -5.59
C LEU A 306 23.34 10.09 -5.84
N LEU A 307 23.59 9.61 -7.07
CA LEU A 307 24.82 8.91 -7.47
C LEU A 307 26.01 9.84 -7.73
#